data_AF-A0A1N6DIN1-F1
#
_entry.id   AF-A0A1N6DIN1-F1
#
_cell.length_a   1.000
_cell.length_b   1.000
_cell.length_c   1.000
_cell.angle_alpha   90.00
_cell.angle_beta   90.00
_cell.angle_gamma   90.00
#
_symmetry.space_group_name_H-M   'P 1'
#
loop_
_entity.id
_entity.type
_entity.pdbx_description
1 polymer ?
#
loop_
_entity_poly.entity_id
_entity_poly.type
_entity_poly.pdbx_seq_one_letter_code
_entity_poly.pdbx_strand_id
1 'polypeptide(L)' 'MRRCSRTACAAEAVATLTFDYADSMAVLGPLAITREPHGYDLCARHAERTSAPVGWQVVRHVSIGEVGFKA' A
#
# COMPACT_ATOMS: atom_id res chain seq x y z
N MET A 1 -11.94 -7.35 9.37
CA MET A 1 -11.18 -6.08 9.54
C MET A 1 -9.68 -6.38 9.56
N ARG A 2 -8.92 -5.83 8.62
CA ARG A 2 -7.45 -5.89 8.62
C ARG A 2 -6.93 -4.66 9.38
N ARG A 3 -5.99 -4.86 10.30
CA ARG A 3 -5.37 -3.76 11.06
C ARG A 3 -4.06 -3.36 10.41
N CYS A 4 -3.67 -2.11 10.62
CA CYS A 4 -2.39 -1.61 10.17
C CYS A 4 -1.23 -2.44 10.75
N SER A 5 -0.26 -2.81 9.92
CA SER A 5 0.96 -3.55 10.28
C SER A 5 1.95 -2.73 11.10
N ARG A 6 1.77 -1.40 11.21
CA ARG A 6 2.61 -0.55 12.07
C ARG A 6 2.39 -0.88 13.54
N THR A 7 3.49 -1.10 14.27
CA THR A 7 3.48 -1.31 15.72
C THR A 7 2.74 -0.17 16.44
N ALA A 8 1.91 -0.53 17.41
CA ALA A 8 1.03 0.39 18.16
C ALA A 8 -0.05 1.12 17.32
N CYS A 9 -0.31 0.70 16.08
CA CYS A 9 -1.43 1.19 15.29
C CYS A 9 -2.61 0.22 15.31
N ALA A 10 -3.73 0.64 15.89
CA ALA A 10 -4.99 -0.13 15.88
C ALA A 10 -5.94 0.28 14.74
N ALA A 11 -5.52 1.21 13.88
CA ALA A 11 -6.36 1.73 12.79
C ALA A 11 -6.61 0.65 11.73
N GLU A 12 -7.76 0.77 11.05
CA GLU A 12 -8.11 -0.09 9.94
C GLU A 12 -7.18 0.17 8.74
N ALA A 13 -6.77 -0.91 8.08
CA ALA A 13 -5.96 -0.83 6.88
C ALA A 13 -6.84 -0.50 5.66
N VAL A 14 -6.34 0.41 4.83
CA VAL A 14 -7.01 0.86 3.59
C VAL A 14 -6.11 0.72 2.37
N ALA A 15 -4.82 0.45 2.59
CA ALA A 15 -3.81 0.30 1.56
C ALA A 15 -2.93 -0.92 1.88
N THR A 16 -2.35 -1.53 0.85
CA THR A 16 -1.33 -2.56 0.99
C THR A 16 -0.05 -2.08 0.31
N LEU A 17 1.06 -2.12 1.04
CA LEU A 17 2.41 -1.81 0.58
C LEU A 17 3.17 -3.10 0.32
N THR A 18 3.70 -3.25 -0.88
CA THR A 18 4.55 -4.38 -1.27
C THR A 18 5.92 -3.86 -1.68
N PHE A 19 6.95 -4.68 -1.46
CA PHE A 19 8.32 -4.37 -1.85
C PHE A 19 8.78 -5.40 -2.87
N ASP A 20 9.22 -4.93 -4.03
CA ASP A 20 9.98 -5.70 -4.99
C ASP A 20 11.46 -5.38 -4.81
N TYR A 21 12.18 -6.29 -4.17
CA TYR A 21 13.61 -6.13 -3.93
C TYR A 21 14.45 -6.34 -5.19
N ALA A 22 13.96 -7.09 -6.19
CA ALA A 22 14.69 -7.34 -7.42
C ALA A 22 14.79 -6.07 -8.26
N ASP A 23 13.68 -5.31 -8.34
CA ASP A 23 13.62 -4.05 -9.07
C ASP A 23 13.86 -2.82 -8.17
N SER A 24 14.10 -3.03 -6.87
CA SER A 24 14.20 -1.95 -5.87
C SER A 24 12.98 -1.01 -5.91
N MET A 25 11.78 -1.60 -5.92
CA MET A 25 10.52 -0.89 -5.99
C MET A 25 9.68 -1.09 -4.72
N ALA A 26 8.95 -0.06 -4.33
CA ALA A 26 7.90 -0.14 -3.33
C ALA A 26 6.57 0.27 -3.96
N VAL A 27 5.62 -0.65 -4.00
CA VAL A 27 4.30 -0.44 -4.58
C VAL A 27 3.28 -0.30 -3.46
N LEU A 28 2.69 0.88 -3.34
CA LEU A 28 1.63 1.18 -2.40
C LEU A 28 0.30 1.29 -3.17
N GLY A 29 -0.61 0.36 -2.94
CA GLY A 29 -1.91 0.32 -3.61
C GLY A 29 -3.09 0.22 -2.64
N PRO A 30 -4.33 0.14 -3.16
CA PRO A 30 -5.51 -0.09 -2.34
C PRO A 30 -5.39 -1.39 -1.55
N LEU A 31 -6.15 -1.52 -0.46
CA LEU A 31 -6.15 -2.71 0.38
C LEU A 31 -6.39 -3.96 -0.48
N ALA A 32 -5.41 -4.87 -0.50
CA ALA A 32 -5.51 -6.10 -1.26
C ALA A 32 -6.72 -6.91 -0.77
N ILE A 33 -7.45 -7.52 -1.71
CA ILE A 33 -8.60 -8.39 -1.40
C ILE A 33 -8.10 -9.63 -0.64
N THR A 34 -6.95 -10.15 -1.07
CA THR A 34 -6.25 -11.27 -0.45
C THR A 34 -5.10 -10.76 0.42
N ARG A 35 -4.68 -11.57 1.38
CA ARG A 35 -3.53 -11.24 2.21
C ARG A 35 -2.26 -11.63 1.46
N GLU A 36 -1.61 -10.65 0.83
CA GLU A 36 -0.29 -10.89 0.24
C GLU A 36 0.70 -11.27 1.36
N PRO A 37 1.43 -12.39 1.24
CA PRO A 37 2.42 -12.80 2.26
C PRO A 37 3.59 -11.81 2.39
N HIS A 38 3.87 -11.05 1.33
CA HIS A 38 4.93 -10.04 1.28
C HIS A 38 4.39 -8.60 1.33
N GLY A 39 3.10 -8.44 1.68
CA GLY A 39 2.42 -7.14 1.76
C GLY A 39 2.25 -6.65 3.19
N TYR A 40 2.42 -5.35 3.39
CA TYR A 40 2.15 -4.64 4.64
C TYR A 40 0.87 -3.83 4.52
N ASP A 41 -0.07 -4.07 5.42
CA ASP A 41 -1.34 -3.36 5.44
C ASP A 41 -1.20 -2.04 6.19
N LEU A 42 -1.53 -0.93 5.54
CA LEU A 42 -1.37 0.40 6.10
C LEU A 42 -2.71 1.12 6.18
N CYS A 43 -2.95 1.82 7.28
CA CYS A 43 -4.04 2.78 7.38
C CYS A 43 -3.73 4.03 6.56
N ALA A 44 -4.73 4.87 6.24
CA ALA A 44 -4.56 6.06 5.40
C ALA A 44 -3.37 6.92 5.84
N ARG A 45 -3.30 7.22 7.14
CA ARG A 45 -2.22 8.01 7.75
C ARG A 45 -0.83 7.39 7.56
N HIS A 46 -0.71 6.07 7.69
CA HIS A 46 0.59 5.41 7.50
C HIS A 46 0.91 5.21 6.02
N ALA A 47 -0.09 5.01 5.17
CA ALA A 47 0.11 4.92 3.73
C ALA A 47 0.67 6.24 3.15
N GLU A 48 0.15 7.38 3.61
CA GLU A 48 0.63 8.71 3.22
C GLU A 48 2.07 8.98 3.69
N ARG A 49 2.35 8.63 4.95
CA ARG A 49 3.65 8.88 5.60
C ARG A 49 4.74 7.88 5.22
N THR A 50 4.38 6.73 4.65
CA THR A 50 5.37 5.71 4.30
C THR A 50 6.04 6.06 2.98
N SER A 51 7.36 6.04 3.00
CA SER A 51 8.24 6.25 1.86
C SER A 51 9.12 5.01 1.65
N ALA A 52 9.52 4.76 0.40
CA ALA A 52 10.53 3.75 0.13
C ALA A 52 11.92 4.20 0.61
N PRO A 53 12.87 3.25 0.73
CA PRO A 53 14.28 3.56 0.95
C PRO A 53 14.86 4.49 -0.14
N VAL A 54 15.98 5.14 0.17
CA VAL A 54 16.69 5.98 -0.81
C VAL A 54 17.16 5.14 -1.99
N GLY A 55 16.90 5.61 -3.21
CA GLY A 55 17.24 4.91 -4.45
C GLY A 55 16.19 3.90 -4.93
N TRP A 56 15.09 3.72 -4.18
CA TRP A 56 13.98 2.85 -4.59
C TRP A 56 12.89 3.64 -5.32
N GLN A 57 12.26 3.02 -6.32
CA GLN A 57 11.12 3.64 -6.99
C GLN A 57 9.84 3.43 -6.17
N VAL A 58 9.11 4.50 -5.90
CA VAL A 58 7.82 4.43 -5.19
C VAL A 58 6.69 4.52 -6.20
N VAL A 59 5.93 3.45 -6.37
CA VAL A 59 4.70 3.44 -7.16
C VAL A 59 3.52 3.56 -6.21
N ARG A 60 2.78 4.67 -6.29
CA ARG A 60 1.55 4.85 -5.50
C ARG A 60 0.35 4.70 -6.43
N HIS A 61 -0.34 3.56 -6.35
CA HIS A 61 -1.63 3.39 -7.00
C HIS A 61 -2.66 4.14 -6.17
N VAL A 62 -2.95 5.37 -6.57
CA VAL A 62 -4.19 6.02 -6.17
C VAL A 62 -5.29 5.25 -6.88
N SER A 63 -6.08 4.49 -6.12
CA SER A 63 -7.33 3.95 -6.62
C SER A 63 -8.21 5.13 -6.99
N ILE A 64 -8.17 5.54 -8.26
CA ILE A 64 -9.23 6.32 -8.87
C ILE A 64 -10.44 5.41 -8.89
N GLY A 65 -11.14 5.37 -7.76
CA GLY A 65 -12.54 4.99 -7.78
C GLY A 65 -13.24 6.03 -8.65
N GLU A 66 -13.74 5.61 -9.81
CA GLU A 66 -14.59 6.40 -10.72
C GLU A 66 -13.88 7.27 -11.80
N VAL A 67 -13.00 6.69 -12.62
CA VAL A 67 -13.09 7.01 -14.06
C VAL A 67 -13.62 5.79 -14.76
N GLY A 68 -14.94 5.79 -14.97
CA GLY A 68 -15.59 4.82 -15.82
C GLY A 68 -14.97 4.86 -17.21
N PHE A 69 -14.17 3.84 -17.53
CA PHE A 69 -13.91 3.49 -18.92
C PHE A 69 -15.21 2.87 -19.47
N LYS A 70 -16.17 3.73 -19.82
CA LYS A 70 -17.25 3.34 -20.74
C LYS A 70 -16.66 3.39 -22.14
N ALA A 71 -16.36 2.21 -22.68
CA ALA A 71 -16.22 2.00 -24.12
C ALA A 71 -17.57 2.22 -24.82
#